data_AF-A0A0J6L6P1-F1
#
_entry.id   AF-A0A0J6L6P1-F1
#
_cell.length_a   1.000
_cell.length_b   1.000
_cell.length_c   1.000
_cell.angle_alpha   90.00
_cell.angle_beta   90.00
_cell.angle_gamma   90.00
#
_symmetry.space_group_name_H-M   'P 1'
#
loop_
_entity.id
_entity.type
_entity.pdbx_description
1 polymer ?
#
loop_
_entity_poly.entity_id
_entity_poly.type
_entity_poly.pdbx_seq_one_letter_code
_entity_poly.pdbx_strand_id
1 'polypeptide(L)'
;MNQNELDKKLKNQEILVKDEKVWSYTYEDHISSIVKRAEKTGAFNDLPGKGKPLNLDKDLSYNPEKQLYRTLKNNHVLPRWIELSKEIDNLKEKQKEAKDAEEAAKLIQTINKKVSEHNLLCPPSAQKMRVKTDF
;
A
#
# COMPACT_ATOMS: atom_id res chain seq x y z
N MET A 1 -53.03 -10.34 -39.81
CA MET A 1 -51.82 -11.04 -39.34
C MET A 1 -52.28 -12.38 -38.80
N ASN A 2 -51.77 -13.49 -39.31
CA ASN A 2 -52.27 -14.82 -38.94
C ASN A 2 -51.78 -15.20 -37.51
N GLN A 3 -52.56 -15.97 -36.75
CA GLN A 3 -52.23 -16.31 -35.35
C GLN A 3 -50.85 -16.96 -35.23
N ASN A 4 -50.51 -17.82 -36.19
CA ASN A 4 -49.20 -18.48 -36.29
C ASN A 4 -48.03 -17.51 -36.51
N GLU A 5 -48.26 -16.37 -37.16
CA GLU A 5 -47.23 -15.34 -37.36
C GLU A 5 -47.01 -14.53 -36.08
N LEU A 6 -48.08 -14.30 -35.31
CA LEU A 6 -48.04 -13.67 -34.00
C LEU A 6 -47.28 -14.53 -33.00
N ASP A 7 -47.56 -15.83 -32.95
CA ASP A 7 -46.87 -16.76 -32.06
C ASP A 7 -45.39 -16.90 -32.42
N LYS A 8 -45.06 -16.89 -33.72
CA LYS A 8 -43.68 -16.91 -34.20
C LYS A 8 -42.92 -15.62 -33.87
N LYS A 9 -43.60 -14.47 -33.92
CA LYS A 9 -43.04 -13.17 -33.50
C LYS A 9 -42.83 -13.10 -31.99
N LEU A 10 -43.80 -13.58 -31.19
CA LEU A 10 -43.70 -13.65 -29.74
C LEU A 10 -42.56 -14.56 -29.31
N LYS A 11 -42.40 -15.73 -29.95
CA LYS A 11 -41.30 -16.65 -29.68
C LYS A 11 -39.94 -16.06 -30.06
N ASN A 12 -39.85 -15.33 -31.17
CA ASN A 12 -38.64 -14.59 -31.53
C ASN A 12 -38.34 -13.46 -30.55
N GLN A 13 -39.36 -12.73 -30.07
CA GLN A 13 -39.19 -11.71 -29.02
C GLN A 13 -38.75 -12.33 -27.69
N GLU A 14 -39.31 -13.47 -27.28
CA GLU A 14 -38.88 -14.18 -26.07
C GLU A 14 -37.44 -14.70 -26.18
N ILE A 15 -37.01 -15.15 -27.37
CA ILE A 15 -35.62 -15.54 -27.64
C ILE A 15 -34.72 -14.30 -27.53
N LEU A 16 -35.11 -13.17 -28.13
CA LEU A 16 -34.36 -11.91 -28.06
C LEU A 16 -34.28 -11.35 -26.63
N VAL A 17 -35.36 -11.42 -25.84
CA VAL A 17 -35.39 -10.99 -24.43
C VAL A 17 -34.56 -11.92 -23.54
N LYS A 18 -34.45 -13.21 -23.87
CA LYS A 18 -33.53 -14.13 -23.19
C LYS A 18 -32.06 -13.83 -23.54
N ASP A 19 -31.79 -13.41 -24.77
CA ASP A 19 -30.47 -12.98 -25.25
C ASP A 19 -30.10 -11.52 -24.88
N GLU A 20 -31.05 -10.70 -24.41
CA GLU A 20 -30.77 -9.36 -23.86
C GLU A 20 -29.94 -9.40 -22.56
N LYS A 21 -29.73 -10.60 -21.99
CA LYS A 21 -28.80 -10.83 -20.87
C LYS A 21 -27.34 -11.01 -21.32
N VAL A 22 -26.90 -10.36 -22.40
CA VAL A 22 -25.50 -10.41 -22.86
C VAL A 22 -24.82 -9.04 -22.89
N TRP A 23 -25.51 -7.95 -22.55
CA TRP A 23 -24.89 -6.61 -22.43
C TRP A 23 -24.97 -5.97 -21.05
N SER A 24 -25.12 -6.76 -19.97
CA SER A 24 -24.44 -6.33 -18.75
C SER A 24 -22.95 -6.51 -19.00
N TYR A 25 -22.27 -5.46 -19.47
CA TYR A 25 -20.81 -5.37 -19.42
C TYR A 25 -20.43 -5.29 -17.94
N THR A 26 -20.62 -6.38 -17.20
CA THR A 26 -20.05 -6.53 -15.89
C THR A 26 -18.58 -6.81 -16.18
N TYR A 27 -17.78 -5.75 -16.23
CA TYR A 27 -16.33 -5.90 -16.14
C TYR A 27 -16.07 -6.70 -14.86
N GLU A 28 -15.73 -7.98 -15.05
CA GLU A 28 -15.29 -8.82 -13.97
C GLU A 28 -13.77 -8.78 -13.98
N ASP A 29 -13.21 -8.09 -13.00
CA ASP A 29 -11.77 -8.00 -12.86
C ASP A 29 -11.17 -9.41 -12.72
N HIS A 30 -9.96 -9.61 -13.28
CA HIS A 30 -9.30 -10.90 -13.24
C HIS A 30 -9.14 -11.42 -11.81
N ILE A 31 -8.89 -10.55 -10.83
CA ILE A 31 -8.79 -10.94 -9.42
C ILE A 31 -10.15 -11.44 -8.90
N SER A 32 -11.23 -10.71 -9.17
CA SER A 32 -12.58 -11.12 -8.78
C SER A 32 -12.97 -12.48 -9.39
N SER A 33 -12.61 -12.71 -10.65
CA SER A 33 -12.89 -13.99 -11.33
C SER A 33 -12.16 -15.18 -10.67
N ILE A 34 -10.90 -14.99 -10.24
CA ILE A 34 -10.10 -15.99 -9.54
C ILE A 34 -10.71 -16.31 -8.19
N VAL A 35 -11.08 -15.28 -7.41
CA VAL A 35 -11.69 -15.44 -6.09
C VAL A 35 -13.00 -16.20 -6.20
N LYS A 36 -13.92 -15.82 -7.09
CA LYS A 36 -15.19 -16.52 -7.27
C LYS A 36 -15.03 -17.97 -7.73
N ARG A 37 -14.03 -18.25 -8.57
CA ARG A 37 -13.72 -19.64 -8.96
C ARG A 37 -13.27 -20.45 -7.76
N ALA A 38 -12.38 -19.90 -6.93
CA ALA A 38 -11.90 -20.53 -5.71
C ALA A 38 -13.03 -20.76 -4.68
N GLU A 39 -13.97 -19.83 -4.55
CA GLU A 39 -15.18 -20.00 -3.74
C GLU A 39 -16.05 -21.15 -4.23
N LYS A 40 -16.32 -21.23 -5.54
CA LYS A 40 -17.11 -22.31 -6.15
C LYS A 40 -16.47 -23.69 -5.96
N THR A 41 -15.15 -23.79 -6.01
CA THR A 41 -14.43 -25.04 -5.75
C THR A 41 -14.30 -25.35 -4.26
N GLY A 42 -14.83 -24.50 -3.37
CA GLY A 42 -14.78 -24.71 -1.93
C GLY A 42 -13.39 -24.51 -1.32
N ALA A 43 -12.49 -23.77 -1.98
CA ALA A 43 -11.12 -23.56 -1.49
C ALA A 43 -11.07 -22.84 -0.13
N PHE A 44 -12.13 -22.13 0.24
CA PHE A 44 -12.28 -21.43 1.53
C PHE A 44 -13.05 -22.26 2.59
N ASN A 45 -13.42 -23.51 2.29
CA ASN A 45 -14.23 -24.32 3.19
C ASN A 45 -13.48 -24.79 4.44
N ASP A 46 -12.19 -25.09 4.30
CA ASP A 46 -11.32 -25.64 5.35
C ASP A 46 -10.07 -24.77 5.58
N LEU A 47 -10.25 -23.46 5.71
CA LEU A 47 -9.14 -22.57 6.02
C LEU A 47 -8.67 -22.73 7.47
N PRO A 48 -7.35 -22.70 7.71
CA PRO A 48 -6.82 -22.72 9.06
C PRO A 48 -7.36 -21.53 9.85
N GLY A 49 -8.07 -21.81 10.95
CA GLY A 49 -8.66 -20.77 11.81
C GLY A 49 -10.07 -20.34 11.42
N LYS A 50 -10.73 -20.98 10.45
CA LYS A 50 -12.14 -20.69 10.11
C LYS A 50 -13.05 -20.85 11.34
N GLY A 51 -13.87 -19.82 11.60
CA GLY A 51 -14.80 -19.78 12.74
C GLY A 51 -14.15 -19.50 14.10
N LYS A 52 -12.81 -19.42 14.18
CA LYS A 52 -12.12 -19.02 15.42
C LYS A 52 -12.03 -17.48 15.50
N PRO A 53 -12.04 -16.90 16.70
CA PRO A 53 -11.76 -15.48 16.87
C PRO A 53 -10.39 -15.11 16.30
N LEU A 54 -10.32 -14.01 15.56
CA LEU A 54 -9.07 -13.47 15.05
C LEU A 54 -8.18 -13.02 16.23
N ASN A 55 -6.92 -13.43 16.23
CA ASN A 55 -5.93 -12.89 17.17
C ASN A 55 -5.44 -11.54 16.66
N LEU A 56 -6.23 -10.51 16.92
CA LEU A 56 -5.88 -9.13 16.60
C LEU A 56 -4.99 -8.57 17.71
N ASP A 57 -3.80 -8.15 17.34
CA ASP A 57 -2.96 -7.36 18.22
C ASP A 57 -3.61 -5.97 18.38
N LYS A 58 -4.12 -5.71 19.58
CA LYS A 58 -4.87 -4.48 19.90
C LYS A 58 -4.02 -3.22 19.65
N ASP A 59 -2.71 -3.31 19.81
CA ASP A 59 -1.79 -2.19 19.59
C ASP A 59 -1.57 -1.86 18.11
N LEU A 60 -1.81 -2.83 17.22
CA LEU A 60 -1.68 -2.69 15.78
C LEU A 60 -3.01 -2.42 15.09
N SER A 61 -4.12 -2.92 15.63
CA SER A 61 -5.44 -2.91 14.97
C SER A 61 -5.98 -1.51 14.63
N TYR A 62 -5.39 -0.43 15.17
CA TYR A 62 -5.78 0.96 14.94
C TYR A 62 -4.61 1.89 14.56
N ASN A 63 -3.44 1.34 14.23
CA ASN A 63 -2.27 2.15 13.90
C ASN A 63 -1.63 1.70 12.57
N PRO A 64 -1.97 2.34 11.43
CA PRO A 64 -1.47 1.95 10.12
C PRO A 64 0.06 2.09 10.01
N GLU A 65 0.67 3.08 10.68
CA GLU A 65 2.13 3.24 10.70
C GLU A 65 2.82 2.07 11.41
N LYS A 66 2.33 1.66 12.60
CA LYS A 66 2.88 0.49 13.30
C LYS A 66 2.74 -0.78 12.46
N GLN A 67 1.63 -0.95 11.76
CA GLN A 67 1.43 -2.07 10.85
C GLN A 67 2.44 -2.04 9.71
N LEU A 68 2.63 -0.88 9.06
CA LEU A 68 3.62 -0.70 8.01
C LEU A 68 5.03 -1.05 8.50
N TYR A 69 5.46 -0.50 9.65
CA TYR A 69 6.79 -0.77 10.20
C TYR A 69 6.99 -2.24 10.57
N ARG A 70 5.96 -2.92 11.10
CA ARG A 70 6.02 -4.36 11.34
C ARG A 70 6.19 -5.14 10.03
N THR A 71 5.41 -4.80 9.01
CA THR A 71 5.50 -5.45 7.70
C THR A 71 6.89 -5.26 7.09
N LEU A 72 7.44 -4.04 7.12
CA LEU A 72 8.80 -3.77 6.64
C LEU A 72 9.84 -4.60 7.40
N LYS A 73 9.79 -4.60 8.74
CA LYS A 73 10.68 -5.39 9.60
C LYS A 73 10.63 -6.88 9.28
N ASN A 74 9.43 -7.44 9.12
CA ASN A 74 9.22 -8.86 8.82
C ASN A 74 9.77 -9.26 7.44
N ASN A 75 9.86 -8.32 6.50
CA ASN A 75 10.42 -8.53 5.17
C ASN A 75 11.89 -8.10 5.07
N HIS A 76 12.56 -7.83 6.20
CA HIS A 76 13.94 -7.33 6.24
C HIS A 76 14.16 -6.02 5.47
N VAL A 77 13.11 -5.21 5.33
CA VAL A 77 13.16 -3.88 4.70
C VAL A 77 13.30 -2.82 5.78
N LEU A 78 14.24 -1.90 5.60
CA LEU A 78 14.44 -0.78 6.51
C LEU A 78 13.38 0.31 6.25
N PRO A 79 12.76 0.86 7.30
CA PRO A 79 11.94 2.05 7.16
C PRO A 79 12.74 3.24 6.63
N ARG A 80 12.10 4.08 5.81
CA ARG A 80 12.74 5.23 5.16
C ARG A 80 13.45 6.17 6.14
N TRP A 81 12.87 6.43 7.31
CA TRP A 81 13.48 7.30 8.31
C TRP A 81 14.77 6.70 8.90
N ILE A 82 14.89 5.37 8.99
CA ILE A 82 16.14 4.71 9.42
C ILE A 82 17.22 4.86 8.35
N GLU A 83 16.87 4.74 7.07
CA GLU A 83 17.80 4.99 5.96
C GLU A 83 18.32 6.43 5.99
N LEU A 84 17.40 7.39 6.12
CA LEU A 84 17.73 8.81 6.24
C LEU A 84 18.62 9.08 7.45
N SER A 85 18.39 8.41 8.59
CA SER A 85 19.27 8.51 9.75
C SER A 85 20.71 8.12 9.40
N LYS A 86 20.92 6.99 8.72
CA LYS A 86 22.26 6.53 8.30
C LYS A 86 22.90 7.51 7.31
N GLU A 87 22.13 8.03 6.36
CA GLU A 87 22.61 9.03 5.41
C GLU A 87 23.04 10.33 6.13
N ILE A 88 22.26 10.80 7.10
CA ILE A 88 22.59 11.96 7.93
C ILE A 88 23.90 11.72 8.70
N ASP A 89 24.04 10.54 9.31
CA ASP A 89 25.23 10.21 10.10
C ASP A 89 26.48 10.16 9.21
N ASN A 90 26.39 9.58 8.01
CA ASN A 90 27.47 9.60 7.02
C ASN A 90 27.83 11.03 6.55
N LEU A 91 26.84 11.89 6.33
CA LEU A 91 27.08 13.28 5.93
C LEU A 91 27.72 14.10 7.06
N LYS A 92 27.38 13.81 8.32
CA LYS A 92 28.02 14.43 9.49
C LYS A 92 29.49 14.05 9.59
N GLU A 93 29.85 12.79 9.33
CA GLU A 93 31.26 12.41 9.30
C GLU A 93 32.02 13.13 8.18
N LYS A 94 31.45 13.21 6.97
CA LYS A 94 32.04 14.00 5.88
C LYS A 94 32.20 15.48 6.23
N GLN A 95 31.24 16.06 6.94
CA GLN A 95 31.29 17.46 7.36
C GLN A 95 32.40 17.73 8.39
N LYS A 96 32.75 16.76 9.24
CA LYS A 96 33.90 16.87 10.16
C LYS A 96 35.25 16.82 9.43
N GLU A 97 35.32 16.11 8.31
CA GLU A 97 36.54 15.98 7.50
C GLU A 97 36.75 17.15 6.53
N ALA A 98 35.69 17.93 6.26
CA ALA A 98 35.74 19.08 5.36
C ALA A 98 36.65 20.18 5.94
N LYS A 99 37.65 20.59 5.14
CA LYS A 99 38.61 21.65 5.51
C LYS A 99 38.21 23.02 4.97
N ASP A 100 37.36 23.05 3.95
CA ASP A 100 36.86 24.28 3.33
C ASP A 100 35.54 24.71 3.99
N ALA A 101 35.47 26.00 4.34
CA ALA A 101 34.31 26.60 5.00
C ALA A 101 33.08 26.65 4.09
N GLU A 102 33.26 26.90 2.79
CA GLU A 102 32.14 26.92 1.84
C GLU A 102 31.53 25.53 1.65
N GLU A 103 32.38 24.50 1.53
CA GLU A 103 31.95 23.12 1.42
C GLU A 103 31.24 22.65 2.70
N ALA A 104 31.77 23.01 3.87
CA ALA A 104 31.14 22.71 5.15
C ALA A 104 29.74 23.36 5.27
N ALA A 105 29.56 24.60 4.81
CA ALA A 105 28.26 25.28 4.81
C ALA A 105 27.22 24.56 3.93
N LYS A 106 27.61 24.13 2.72
CA LYS A 106 26.73 23.37 1.81
C LYS A 106 26.35 22.00 2.40
N LEU A 107 27.29 21.33 3.07
CA LEU A 107 27.02 20.07 3.77
C LEU A 107 26.04 20.27 4.93
N ILE A 108 26.21 21.31 5.75
CA ILE A 108 25.28 21.63 6.84
C ILE A 108 23.87 21.87 6.31
N GLN A 109 23.72 22.62 5.21
CA GLN A 109 22.42 22.85 4.58
C GLN A 109 21.77 21.53 4.11
N THR A 110 22.57 20.65 3.50
CA THR A 110 22.10 19.34 3.02
C THR A 110 21.70 18.44 4.18
N ILE A 111 22.49 18.41 5.27
CA ILE A 111 22.18 17.68 6.50
C ILE A 111 20.88 18.19 7.10
N ASN A 112 20.71 19.50 7.25
CA ASN A 112 19.52 20.09 7.86
C ASN A 112 18.25 19.84 7.05
N LYS A 113 18.35 19.81 5.72
CA LYS A 113 17.25 19.39 4.84
C LYS A 113 16.84 17.93 5.13
N LYS A 114 17.81 17.01 5.14
CA LYS A 114 17.55 15.59 5.45
C LYS A 114 17.04 15.35 6.86
N VAL A 115 17.53 16.11 7.85
CA VAL A 115 17.01 16.07 9.23
C VAL A 115 15.54 16.49 9.27
N SER A 116 15.16 17.50 8.47
CA SER A 116 13.75 17.90 8.37
C SER A 116 12.88 16.80 7.77
N GLU A 117 13.33 16.18 6.67
CA GLU A 117 12.63 15.04 6.04
C GLU A 117 12.54 13.84 7.00
N HIS A 118 13.62 13.52 7.71
CA HIS A 118 13.67 12.48 8.72
C HIS A 118 12.64 12.70 9.83
N ASN A 119 12.59 13.91 10.39
CA ASN A 119 11.72 14.24 11.52
C ASN A 119 10.23 14.25 11.18
N LEU A 120 9.89 14.43 9.90
CA LEU A 120 8.51 14.30 9.41
C LEU A 120 8.04 12.84 9.34
N LEU A 121 8.97 11.89 9.18
CA LEU A 121 8.66 10.48 9.00
C LEU A 121 8.82 9.67 10.30
N CYS A 122 9.72 10.08 11.19
CA CYS A 122 10.01 9.35 12.40
C CYS A 122 9.04 9.73 13.54
N PRO A 123 8.80 8.82 14.51
CA PRO A 123 8.06 9.17 15.70
C PRO A 123 8.79 10.28 16.49
N PRO A 124 8.07 11.07 17.32
CA PRO A 124 8.67 12.18 18.07
C PRO A 124 9.89 11.78 18.92
N SER A 125 9.91 10.57 19.47
CA SER A 125 11.02 10.04 20.27
C SER A 125 12.31 9.81 19.49
N ALA A 126 12.24 9.70 18.16
CA ALA A 126 13.40 9.44 17.29
C ALA A 126 13.90 10.69 16.55
N GLN A 127 13.27 11.86 16.76
CA GLN A 127 13.63 13.08 16.03
C GLN A 127 15.07 13.54 16.32
N LYS A 128 15.76 13.99 15.27
CA LYS A 128 17.13 14.51 15.34
C LYS A 128 17.14 16.03 15.38
N MET A 129 18.09 16.61 16.10
CA MET A 129 18.32 18.06 16.09
C MET A 129 19.06 18.49 14.83
N ARG A 130 18.71 19.70 14.36
CA ARG A 130 19.43 20.37 13.26
C ARG A 130 20.83 20.77 13.72
N VAL A 131 21.78 20.76 12.79
CA VAL A 131 23.14 21.24 13.00
C VAL A 131 23.13 22.77 12.97
N LYS A 132 23.76 23.40 13.97
CA LYS A 132 23.90 24.85 14.04
C LYS A 132 24.76 25.36 12.87
N THR A 133 24.45 26.56 12.38
CA THR A 133 25.14 27.22 11.26
C THR A 133 26.10 28.30 11.74
N ASP A 134 26.46 28.30 13.02
CA ASP A 134 27.31 29.34 13.61
C ASP A 134 28.76 29.07 13.19
N PHE A 135 29.28 29.91 12.28
CA PHE A 135 30.67 29.96 11.84
C PHE A 135 31.43 31.03 12.63
#